data_AF-A0A2D6MFJ2-F1
#
_entry.id   AF-A0A2D6MFJ2-F1
#
_cell.length_a   1.000
_cell.length_b   1.000
_cell.length_c   1.000
_cell.angle_alpha   90.00
_cell.angle_beta   90.00
_cell.angle_gamma   90.00
#
_symmetry.space_group_name_H-M   'P 1'
#
loop_
_entity.id
_entity.type
_entity.pdbx_description
1 polymer ?
#
loop_
_entity_poly.entity_id
_entity_poly.type
_entity_poly.pdbx_seq_one_letter_code
_entity_poly.pdbx_strand_id
1 'polypeptide(L)'
;MTKLGEYFNSELNQFIGENLPKIMTSIDLDLLQVKKARKIIRLAEYKHEKESIGYQQLDAFKQLAVIAKKINSHKELFNGWTLQVCIIRGNKPFDKIEVEDLIHNKKHIFKDQENINDFLCLNKLK
;
A
#
# COMPACT_ATOMS: atom_id res chain seq x y z
N MET A 1 5.62 -19.17 -22.07
CA MET A 1 4.87 -18.59 -20.94
C MET A 1 4.29 -19.72 -20.11
N THR A 2 4.95 -20.06 -19.01
CA THR A 2 4.52 -21.14 -18.11
C THR A 2 3.63 -20.53 -17.03
N LYS A 3 2.35 -20.91 -17.03
CA LYS A 3 1.32 -20.35 -16.15
C LYS A 3 1.50 -20.94 -14.74
N LEU A 4 2.04 -20.17 -13.81
CA LEU A 4 2.11 -20.51 -12.37
C LEU A 4 1.21 -19.53 -11.61
N GLY A 5 -0.05 -19.91 -11.40
CA GLY A 5 -1.03 -19.09 -10.68
C GLY A 5 -1.44 -17.82 -11.43
N GLU A 6 -2.52 -17.19 -11.00
CA GLU A 6 -3.12 -16.01 -11.64
C GLU A 6 -2.35 -14.70 -11.37
N TYR A 7 -1.03 -14.76 -11.22
CA TYR A 7 -0.19 -13.59 -11.01
C TYR A 7 0.63 -13.33 -12.27
N PHE A 8 0.44 -12.15 -12.87
CA PHE A 8 1.35 -11.60 -13.87
C PHE A 8 2.62 -11.12 -13.18
N ASN A 9 3.41 -12.04 -12.65
CA ASN A 9 4.73 -11.68 -12.17
C ASN A 9 5.59 -11.41 -13.40
N SER A 10 6.15 -10.22 -13.54
CA SER A 10 7.00 -9.91 -14.68
C SER A 10 8.21 -10.86 -14.70
N GLU A 11 8.73 -11.21 -15.88
CA GLU A 11 9.96 -12.02 -15.98
C GLU A 11 11.10 -11.38 -15.18
N LEU A 12 11.10 -10.05 -15.04
CA LEU A 12 12.02 -9.30 -14.20
C LEU A 12 11.84 -9.60 -12.71
N ASN A 13 10.60 -9.67 -12.21
CA ASN A 13 10.33 -9.94 -10.79
C ASN A 13 10.69 -11.37 -10.42
N GLN A 14 10.45 -12.32 -11.34
CA GLN A 14 10.94 -13.67 -11.17
C GLN A 14 12.47 -13.69 -11.12
N PHE A 15 13.16 -13.05 -12.07
CA PHE A 15 14.62 -12.97 -12.10
C PHE A 15 15.19 -12.34 -10.82
N ILE A 16 14.62 -11.23 -10.36
CA ILE A 16 15.04 -10.56 -9.13
C ILE A 16 14.82 -11.49 -7.92
N GLY A 17 13.66 -12.14 -7.80
CA GLY A 17 13.37 -13.06 -6.71
C GLY A 17 14.33 -14.24 -6.63
N GLU A 18 14.76 -14.77 -7.77
CA GLU A 18 15.70 -15.89 -7.87
C GLU A 18 17.15 -15.50 -7.55
N ASN A 19 17.53 -14.23 -7.82
CA ASN A 19 18.92 -13.78 -7.73
C ASN A 19 19.22 -12.88 -6.52
N LEU A 20 18.21 -12.45 -5.77
CA LEU A 20 18.42 -11.58 -4.62
C LEU A 20 19.06 -12.31 -3.43
N PRO A 21 20.09 -11.73 -2.81
CA PRO A 21 20.57 -12.13 -1.50
C PRO A 21 19.44 -12.19 -0.46
N LYS A 22 19.50 -13.17 0.46
CA LYS A 22 18.49 -13.36 1.53
C LYS A 22 18.28 -12.15 2.46
N ILE A 23 19.19 -11.18 2.42
CA ILE A 23 19.11 -9.91 3.18
C ILE A 23 18.27 -8.84 2.48
N MET A 24 17.88 -9.07 1.23
CA MET A 24 17.10 -8.12 0.44
C MET A 24 15.70 -8.67 0.23
N THR A 25 14.73 -7.74 0.27
CA THR A 25 13.34 -8.02 -0.07
C THR A 25 12.96 -7.11 -1.24
N SER A 26 12.49 -7.69 -2.33
CA SER A 26 11.86 -6.96 -3.44
C SER A 26 10.36 -7.19 -3.38
N ILE A 27 9.61 -6.10 -3.56
CA ILE A 27 8.15 -6.11 -3.49
C ILE A 27 7.65 -5.29 -4.67
N ASP A 28 6.76 -5.90 -5.45
CA ASP A 28 5.91 -5.15 -6.34
C ASP A 28 4.87 -4.41 -5.52
N LEU A 29 4.91 -3.08 -5.57
CA LEU A 29 3.93 -2.25 -4.92
C LEU A 29 2.67 -2.19 -5.80
N ASP A 30 1.54 -2.66 -5.27
CA ASP A 30 0.26 -2.57 -5.98
C ASP A 30 -0.14 -1.12 -6.27
N LEU A 31 0.10 -0.20 -5.32
CA LEU A 31 -0.35 1.18 -5.43
C LEU A 31 0.65 2.18 -4.85
N LEU A 32 1.15 3.06 -5.74
CA LEU A 32 1.73 4.35 -5.41
C LEU A 32 0.76 5.45 -5.82
N GLN A 33 0.25 6.23 -4.86
CA GLN A 33 -0.71 7.30 -5.12
C GLN A 33 -0.23 8.64 -4.57
N VAL A 34 -0.15 9.66 -5.43
CA VAL A 34 0.26 11.03 -5.05
C VAL A 34 -0.96 11.96 -5.04
N LYS A 35 -1.40 12.35 -3.84
CA LYS A 35 -2.54 13.24 -3.62
C LYS A 35 -2.06 14.68 -3.45
N LYS A 36 -1.75 15.35 -4.57
CA LYS A 36 -1.16 16.70 -4.60
C LYS A 36 -1.93 17.72 -3.76
N ALA A 37 -3.26 17.79 -3.92
CA ALA A 37 -4.11 18.73 -3.19
C ALA A 37 -4.05 18.53 -1.66
N ARG A 38 -3.80 17.29 -1.20
CA ARG A 38 -3.68 16.94 0.22
C ARG A 38 -2.22 16.84 0.68
N LYS A 39 -1.24 17.02 -0.22
CA LYS A 39 0.20 16.76 -0.02
C LYS A 39 0.49 15.41 0.66
N ILE A 40 -0.15 14.34 0.16
CA ILE A 40 0.05 12.96 0.65
C ILE A 40 0.64 12.09 -0.45
N ILE A 41 1.66 11.30 -0.12
CA ILE A 41 2.09 10.16 -0.94
C ILE A 41 1.68 8.89 -0.20
N ARG A 42 0.93 8.02 -0.86
CA ARG A 42 0.50 6.73 -0.32
C ARG A 42 1.23 5.61 -1.02
N LEU A 43 1.82 4.73 -0.21
CA LEU A 43 2.30 3.41 -0.58
C LEU A 43 1.31 2.41 0.00
N ALA A 44 0.68 1.61 -0.85
CA ALA A 44 -0.29 0.63 -0.41
C ALA A 44 -0.13 -0.69 -1.14
N GLU A 45 -0.33 -1.76 -0.37
CA GLU A 45 -0.59 -3.10 -0.89
C GLU A 45 -2.11 -3.32 -0.89
N TYR A 46 -2.63 -3.89 -1.98
CA TYR A 46 -4.01 -4.31 -2.08
C TYR A 46 -4.13 -5.82 -1.92
N LYS A 47 -5.14 -6.26 -1.17
CA LYS A 47 -5.41 -7.66 -0.90
C LYS A 47 -6.90 -7.95 -0.93
N HIS A 48 -7.26 -9.16 -1.31
CA HIS A 48 -8.62 -9.65 -1.04
C HIS A 48 -8.85 -9.81 0.46
N GLU A 49 -10.10 -9.76 0.93
CA GLU A 49 -10.40 -9.73 2.38
C GLU A 49 -9.79 -10.89 3.19
N LYS A 50 -9.64 -12.07 2.58
CA LYS A 50 -9.08 -13.27 3.21
C LYS A 50 -7.64 -13.57 2.79
N GLU A 51 -7.05 -12.74 1.94
CA GLU A 51 -5.70 -12.96 1.45
C GLU A 51 -4.67 -12.56 2.52
N SER A 52 -3.76 -13.48 2.82
CA SER A 52 -2.64 -13.23 3.72
C SER A 52 -1.57 -12.40 3.03
N ILE A 53 -0.94 -11.50 3.78
CA ILE A 53 0.30 -10.85 3.35
C ILE A 53 1.50 -11.72 3.72
N GLY A 54 2.46 -11.87 2.80
CA GLY A 54 3.70 -12.60 3.08
C GLY A 54 4.53 -11.92 4.17
N TYR A 55 5.27 -12.71 4.95
CA TYR A 55 6.07 -12.19 6.08
C TYR A 55 7.06 -11.10 5.65
N GLN A 56 7.85 -11.36 4.60
CA GLN A 56 8.86 -10.42 4.11
C GLN A 56 8.22 -9.13 3.57
N GLN A 57 7.08 -9.26 2.90
CA GLN A 57 6.34 -8.12 2.38
C GLN A 57 5.82 -7.22 3.51
N LEU A 58 5.22 -7.83 4.53
CA LEU A 58 4.75 -7.13 5.71
C LEU A 58 5.91 -6.46 6.47
N ASP A 59 7.05 -7.14 6.61
CA ASP A 59 8.22 -6.59 7.28
C ASP A 59 8.74 -5.33 6.57
N ALA A 60 8.90 -5.38 5.25
CA ALA A 60 9.32 -4.21 4.47
C ALA A 60 8.33 -3.04 4.60
N PHE A 61 7.01 -3.32 4.55
CA PHE A 61 5.99 -2.29 4.77
C PHE A 61 6.06 -1.70 6.19
N LYS A 62 6.38 -2.50 7.21
CA LYS A 62 6.63 -1.99 8.58
C LYS A 62 7.87 -1.10 8.64
N GLN A 63 8.95 -1.46 7.95
CA GLN A 63 10.15 -0.62 7.85
C GLN A 63 9.84 0.72 7.17
N LEU A 64 9.09 0.68 6.06
CA LEU A 64 8.60 1.89 5.38
C LEU A 64 7.73 2.74 6.30
N ALA A 65 6.86 2.13 7.11
CA ALA A 65 6.03 2.85 8.06
C ALA A 65 6.85 3.57 9.15
N VAL A 66 7.94 2.96 9.64
CA VAL A 66 8.88 3.61 10.58
C VAL A 66 9.53 4.85 9.96
N ILE A 67 9.99 4.74 8.72
CA ILE A 67 10.59 5.86 7.98
C ILE A 67 9.53 6.96 7.73
N ALA A 68 8.34 6.56 7.27
CA ALA A 68 7.23 7.45 7.01
C ALA A 68 6.79 8.20 8.28
N LYS A 69 6.80 7.54 9.45
CA LYS A 69 6.52 8.19 10.73
C LYS A 69 7.49 9.33 11.02
N LYS A 70 8.79 9.14 10.74
CA LYS A 70 9.81 10.19 10.91
C LYS A 70 9.63 11.34 9.92
N ILE A 71 9.25 11.05 8.68
CA ILE A 71 8.94 12.07 7.68
C ILE A 71 7.71 12.90 8.13
N ASN A 72 6.66 12.22 8.58
CA ASN A 72 5.43 12.87 9.02
C ASN A 72 5.61 13.74 10.27
N SER A 73 6.51 13.35 11.18
CA SER A 73 6.82 14.15 12.37
C SER A 73 7.66 15.40 12.07
N HIS A 74 8.24 15.51 10.89
CA HIS A 74 9.06 16.65 10.44
C HIS A 74 8.55 17.22 9.11
N LYS A 75 7.22 17.25 8.93
CA LYS A 75 6.58 17.63 7.66
C LYS A 75 7.02 19.00 7.13
N GLU A 76 7.43 19.92 8.01
CA GLU A 76 7.98 21.23 7.65
C GLU A 76 9.25 21.13 6.82
N LEU A 77 10.13 20.15 7.09
CA LEU A 77 11.32 19.87 6.27
C LEU A 77 10.95 19.34 4.88
N PHE A 78 9.74 18.80 4.73
CA PHE A 78 9.23 18.21 3.50
C PHE A 78 8.12 19.06 2.87
N ASN A 79 8.12 20.39 3.06
CA ASN A 79 7.13 21.31 2.48
C ASN A 79 5.67 20.89 2.74
N GLY A 80 5.41 20.36 3.93
CA GLY A 80 4.11 19.88 4.38
C GLY A 80 3.67 18.53 3.79
N TRP A 81 4.53 17.85 3.04
CA TRP A 81 4.23 16.50 2.54
C TRP A 81 4.23 15.46 3.65
N THR A 82 3.33 14.50 3.52
CA THR A 82 3.21 13.35 4.41
C THR A 82 3.14 12.05 3.63
N LEU A 83 3.56 10.97 4.28
CA LEU A 83 3.46 9.62 3.77
C LEU A 83 2.32 8.86 4.44
N GLN A 84 1.67 8.01 3.67
CA GLN A 84 0.77 6.95 4.13
C GLN A 84 1.37 5.61 3.71
N VAL A 85 1.43 4.67 4.65
CA VAL A 85 1.85 3.29 4.38
C VAL A 85 0.77 2.39 4.93
N CYS A 86 0.06 1.70 4.04
CA CYS A 86 -1.10 0.91 4.46
C CYS A 86 -1.28 -0.39 3.67
N ILE A 87 -2.04 -1.31 4.26
CA ILE A 87 -2.57 -2.49 3.57
C ILE A 87 -4.07 -2.27 3.42
N ILE A 88 -4.57 -2.34 2.19
CA ILE A 88 -5.97 -2.15 1.86
C ILE A 88 -6.56 -3.51 1.50
N ARG A 89 -7.60 -3.93 2.23
CA ARG A 89 -8.32 -5.19 2.01
C ARG A 89 -9.74 -4.92 1.56
N GLY A 90 -10.18 -5.59 0.51
CA GLY A 90 -11.56 -5.49 0.03
C GLY A 90 -11.81 -6.37 -1.17
N ASN A 91 -13.07 -6.66 -1.48
CA ASN A 91 -13.47 -7.45 -2.64
C ASN A 91 -14.40 -6.62 -3.52
N LYS A 92 -14.34 -6.78 -4.85
CA LYS A 92 -15.36 -6.20 -5.75
C LYS A 92 -16.76 -6.64 -5.30
N PRO A 93 -17.78 -5.75 -5.30
CA PRO A 93 -17.78 -4.40 -5.87
C PRO A 93 -17.20 -3.28 -4.97
N PHE A 94 -16.53 -3.63 -3.88
CA PHE A 94 -15.90 -2.73 -2.89
C PHE A 94 -16.87 -1.99 -1.97
N ASP A 95 -18.00 -2.61 -1.63
CA ASP A 95 -18.95 -2.08 -0.63
C ASP A 95 -18.34 -1.92 0.77
N LYS A 96 -17.22 -2.61 1.01
CA LYS A 96 -16.45 -2.54 2.24
C LYS A 96 -14.97 -2.66 1.94
N ILE A 97 -14.17 -1.82 2.58
CA ILE A 97 -12.73 -1.97 2.65
C ILE A 97 -12.24 -1.87 4.10
N GLU A 98 -11.21 -2.65 4.44
CA GLU A 98 -10.41 -2.49 5.63
C GLU A 98 -9.07 -1.85 5.25
N VAL A 99 -8.67 -0.81 5.96
CA VAL A 99 -7.39 -0.13 5.79
C VAL A 99 -6.60 -0.29 7.07
N GLU A 100 -5.51 -1.02 6.99
CA GLU A 100 -4.52 -1.13 8.05
C GLU A 100 -3.44 -0.06 7.85
N ASP A 101 -3.49 0.99 8.67
CA ASP A 101 -2.48 2.06 8.74
C ASP A 101 -1.29 1.57 9.58
N LEU A 102 -0.18 1.30 8.90
CA LEU A 102 1.02 0.75 9.53
C LEU A 102 1.85 1.82 10.27
N ILE A 103 1.65 3.10 9.96
CA ILE A 103 2.35 4.21 10.64
C ILE A 103 1.79 4.39 12.05
N HIS A 104 0.48 4.31 12.19
CA HIS A 104 -0.23 4.50 13.45
C HIS A 104 -0.62 3.19 14.15
N ASN A 105 -0.39 2.05 13.50
CA ASN A 105 -0.85 0.72 13.94
C ASN A 105 -2.36 0.71 14.23
N LYS A 106 -3.15 1.26 13.29
CA LYS A 106 -4.60 1.38 13.40
C LYS A 106 -5.29 0.70 12.24
N LYS A 107 -6.49 0.19 12.50
CA LYS A 107 -7.37 -0.36 11.47
C LYS A 107 -8.60 0.52 11.31
N HIS A 108 -8.94 0.81 10.07
CA HIS A 108 -10.12 1.56 9.68
C HIS A 108 -10.99 0.67 8.81
N ILE A 109 -12.29 0.61 9.11
CA ILE A 109 -13.25 -0.15 8.30
C ILE A 109 -14.20 0.88 7.68
N PHE A 110 -14.21 0.95 6.36
CA PHE A 110 -15.15 1.77 5.61
C PHE A 110 -16.21 0.85 5.01
N LYS A 111 -17.49 1.18 5.22
CA LYS A 111 -18.66 0.42 4.72
C LYS A 111 -19.58 1.27 3.86
N ASP A 112 -19.26 2.54 3.73
CA ASP A 112 -20.04 3.52 2.98
C ASP A 112 -19.25 3.90 1.72
N GLN A 113 -19.94 3.89 0.58
CA GLN A 113 -19.31 4.07 -0.72
C GLN A 113 -18.70 5.47 -0.88
N GLU A 114 -19.30 6.50 -0.28
CA GLU A 114 -18.77 7.86 -0.33
C GLU A 114 -17.42 7.95 0.39
N ASN A 115 -17.32 7.37 1.59
CA ASN A 115 -16.07 7.31 2.35
C ASN A 115 -15.00 6.45 1.66
N ILE A 116 -15.40 5.33 1.05
CA ILE A 116 -14.50 4.49 0.25
C ILE A 116 -13.96 5.30 -0.94
N ASN A 117 -14.83 5.97 -1.67
CA ASN A 117 -14.45 6.78 -2.82
C ASN A 117 -13.59 7.99 -2.42
N ASP A 118 -13.85 8.64 -1.29
CA ASP A 118 -13.00 9.72 -0.78
C ASP A 118 -11.61 9.19 -0.41
N PHE A 119 -11.57 8.09 0.34
CA PHE A 119 -10.32 7.48 0.77
C PHE A 119 -9.45 7.06 -0.43
N LEU A 120 -10.05 6.42 -1.43
CA LEU A 120 -9.38 6.01 -2.67
C LEU A 120 -9.17 7.18 -3.65
N CYS A 121 -9.77 8.34 -3.40
CA CYS A 121 -9.80 9.51 -4.27
C CYS A 121 -10.38 9.23 -5.66
N LEU A 122 -11.49 8.47 -5.70
CA LEU A 122 -12.26 8.19 -6.90
C LEU A 122 -13.31 9.28 -7.20
N ASN A 123 -13.63 10.13 -6.22
CA ASN A 123 -14.49 11.28 -6.43
C ASN A 123 -13.81 12.23 -7.41
N LYS A 124 -14.45 12.51 -8.55
CA LYS A 124 -13.99 13.51 -9.50
C LYS A 124 -13.82 14.83 -8.77
N LEU A 125 -12.60 15.35 -8.72
CA LEU A 125 -12.39 16.77 -8.45
C LEU A 125 -13.17 17.51 -9.52
N LYS A 126 -14.26 18.19 -9.13
CA LYS A 126 -14.91 19.19 -9.99
C LYS A 126 -13.96 20.36 -10.18
#